data_AF-A0A7S2P234-F1
#
_entry.id   AF-A0A7S2P234-F1
#
_cell.length_a   1.000
_cell.length_b   1.000
_cell.length_c   1.000
_cell.angle_alpha   90.00
_cell.angle_beta   90.00
_cell.angle_gamma   90.00
#
_symmetry.space_group_name_H-M   'P 1'
#
loop_
_entity.id
_entity.type
_entity.pdbx_description
1 polymer ?
#
loop_
_entity_poly.entity_id
_entity_poly.type
_entity_poly.pdbx_seq_one_letter_code
_entity_poly.pdbx_strand_id
1 'polypeptide(L)'
;SSHFGSSYFVHKREGVSVPHGCLLPWCYSMAPLFDTPPLMGHNEAYLPPVKSGFHALQLVAGPGVMVACMALQLLKKQLSGTHVSKLYEAVWKFISKAEARDKTGRIVQYGCRSLQGFLAHMAPESPLQIWKPAIAEVQTTLAWARRTHRWGKEMPHIPKLGKAISQGDFLEAAQCVVLITFLVQDHIYWLLKVGLFKFQNYTAIQWHRRNLRFITFSHVLNFALCLRSINRIRDKQAKQDPAYSGSEQAIKKAETEVYDNQRMMLRYTLTFIQMLHVSQVKKFDDWYVGLMGMVSSYIDASKQWPGTA
;
A
#
# COMPACT_ATOMS: atom_id res chain seq x y z
N SER A 1 17.47 -2.52 26.17
CA SER A 1 17.35 -3.62 27.14
C SER A 1 16.21 -3.28 28.08
N SER A 2 15.02 -3.80 27.81
CA SER A 2 13.87 -3.79 28.71
C SER A 2 12.75 -4.62 28.05
N HIS A 3 12.49 -5.78 28.63
CA HIS A 3 11.45 -6.72 28.23
C HIS A 3 10.08 -6.20 28.72
N PHE A 4 9.09 -6.18 27.83
CA PHE A 4 7.68 -6.21 28.22
C PHE A 4 7.11 -7.55 27.76
N GLY A 5 7.06 -8.50 28.70
CA GLY A 5 6.32 -9.75 28.54
C GLY A 5 4.91 -9.56 29.07
N SER A 6 3.90 -9.78 28.22
CA SER A 6 2.51 -9.93 28.66
C SER A 6 2.21 -11.43 28.70
N SER A 7 2.11 -11.97 29.91
CA SER A 7 1.75 -13.37 30.17
C SER A 7 0.23 -13.51 30.10
N TYR A 8 -0.28 -14.25 29.11
CA TYR A 8 -1.65 -14.73 29.11
C TYR A 8 -1.66 -16.20 29.54
N PHE A 9 -2.20 -16.45 30.74
CA PHE A 9 -2.55 -17.78 31.22
C PHE A 9 -3.77 -18.29 30.44
N VAL A 10 -3.64 -19.44 29.77
CA VAL A 10 -4.78 -20.18 29.21
C VAL A 10 -5.06 -21.35 30.15
N HIS A 11 -6.24 -21.34 30.77
CA HIS A 11 -6.74 -22.46 31.56
C HIS A 11 -6.93 -23.70 30.67
N LYS A 12 -6.29 -24.80 31.08
CA LYS A 12 -6.47 -26.14 30.53
C LYS A 12 -7.82 -26.68 31.00
N ARG A 13 -8.79 -26.91 30.11
CA ARG A 13 -10.01 -27.68 30.43
C ARG A 13 -9.71 -29.16 30.24
N GLU A 14 -9.99 -29.93 31.28
CA GLU A 14 -9.86 -31.38 31.32
C GLU A 14 -11.06 -32.07 30.66
N GLY A 15 -10.72 -33.13 29.90
CA GLY A 15 -11.43 -34.38 29.64
C GLY A 15 -12.97 -34.41 29.58
N VAL A 16 -13.49 -34.63 28.37
CA VAL A 16 -14.72 -35.41 28.17
C VAL A 16 -14.37 -36.57 27.24
N SER A 17 -14.47 -37.80 27.75
CA SER A 17 -14.30 -39.05 27.01
C SER A 17 -15.61 -39.45 26.33
N VAL A 18 -15.59 -39.66 25.01
CA VAL A 18 -16.74 -40.14 24.23
C VAL A 18 -16.47 -41.59 23.77
N PRO A 19 -17.46 -42.51 23.81
CA PRO A 19 -17.23 -43.92 23.55
C PRO A 19 -17.11 -44.23 22.06
N HIS A 20 -16.32 -45.26 21.76
CA HIS A 20 -16.06 -45.78 20.42
C HIS A 20 -17.24 -46.63 19.91
N GLY A 21 -17.78 -46.27 18.75
CA GLY A 21 -18.71 -47.08 17.97
C GLY A 21 -18.49 -46.86 16.49
N CYS A 22 -18.06 -47.92 15.79
CA CYS A 22 -17.79 -47.98 14.36
C CYS A 22 -18.93 -47.42 13.50
N LEU A 23 -18.60 -46.55 12.53
CA LEU A 23 -19.00 -46.59 11.12
C LEU A 23 -18.47 -45.34 10.36
N LEU A 24 -17.72 -45.57 9.27
CA LEU A 24 -17.34 -44.66 8.15
C LEU A 24 -16.39 -43.45 8.42
N PRO A 25 -15.07 -43.56 8.14
CA PRO A 25 -14.08 -42.53 8.51
C PRO A 25 -13.80 -41.40 7.49
N TRP A 26 -14.43 -41.35 6.32
CA TRP A 26 -13.95 -40.44 5.25
C TRP A 26 -14.79 -39.17 5.01
N CYS A 27 -16.05 -39.13 5.44
CA CYS A 27 -16.89 -37.94 5.25
C CYS A 27 -16.95 -36.99 6.46
N TYR A 28 -16.44 -37.39 7.63
CA TYR A 28 -16.41 -36.54 8.84
C TYR A 28 -15.09 -35.78 9.04
N SER A 29 -14.06 -36.01 8.21
CA SER A 29 -12.76 -35.34 8.35
C SER A 29 -12.73 -33.89 7.82
N MET A 30 -13.84 -33.36 7.29
CA MET A 30 -13.97 -31.94 6.92
C MET A 30 -14.99 -31.17 7.77
N ALA A 31 -15.68 -31.84 8.71
CA ALA A 31 -16.66 -31.21 9.58
C ALA A 31 -16.08 -30.20 10.61
N PRO A 32 -14.86 -30.34 11.17
CA PRO A 32 -14.40 -29.38 12.18
C PRO A 32 -13.94 -28.03 11.59
N LEU A 33 -14.02 -27.83 10.26
CA LEU A 33 -13.74 -26.54 9.63
C LEU A 33 -14.92 -25.55 9.73
N PHE A 34 -16.10 -26.02 10.13
CA PHE A 34 -17.32 -25.18 10.20
C PHE A 34 -18.00 -25.13 11.58
N ASP A 35 -17.56 -25.92 12.56
CA ASP A 35 -18.17 -25.93 13.91
C ASP A 35 -17.69 -24.79 14.83
N THR A 36 -16.61 -24.11 14.49
CA THR A 36 -16.28 -22.80 15.08
C THR A 36 -16.80 -21.70 14.15
N PRO A 37 -17.64 -20.75 14.63
CA PRO A 37 -18.00 -19.61 13.81
C PRO A 37 -16.69 -18.93 13.35
N PRO A 38 -16.44 -18.78 12.04
CA PRO A 38 -15.13 -18.34 11.51
C PRO A 38 -14.77 -16.90 11.91
N LEU A 39 -15.73 -16.18 12.49
CA LEU A 39 -15.57 -14.86 13.07
C LEU A 39 -16.45 -14.80 14.33
N MET A 40 -15.88 -14.97 15.52
CA MET A 40 -16.38 -14.20 16.65
C MET A 40 -16.06 -12.74 16.31
N GLY A 41 -17.02 -12.04 15.74
CA GLY A 41 -16.93 -10.60 15.59
C GLY A 41 -16.57 -10.01 16.95
N HIS A 42 -15.51 -9.20 17.01
CA HIS A 42 -15.29 -8.36 18.17
C HIS A 42 -16.63 -7.67 18.48
N ASN A 43 -17.12 -7.77 19.72
CA ASN A 43 -18.32 -7.09 20.23
C ASN A 43 -18.09 -5.55 20.27
N GLU A 44 -17.60 -4.96 19.19
CA GLU A 44 -17.30 -3.54 19.00
C GLU A 44 -18.46 -2.80 18.30
N ALA A 45 -19.59 -3.45 18.06
CA ALA A 45 -20.81 -2.77 17.64
C ALA A 45 -21.40 -1.85 18.74
N TYR A 46 -20.83 -1.85 19.95
CA TYR A 46 -21.11 -0.85 20.96
C TYR A 46 -20.21 0.37 20.73
N LEU A 47 -20.80 1.47 20.26
CA LEU A 47 -20.12 2.76 20.30
C LEU A 47 -19.72 3.01 21.76
N PRO A 48 -18.41 3.16 22.07
CA PRO A 48 -18.00 3.38 23.44
C PRO A 48 -18.66 4.67 23.96
N PRO A 49 -19.12 4.70 25.22
CA PRO A 49 -19.69 5.91 25.79
C PRO A 49 -18.69 7.05 25.64
N VAL A 50 -19.16 8.23 25.24
CA VAL A 50 -18.33 9.41 25.00
C VAL A 50 -17.69 9.85 26.32
N LYS A 51 -16.44 9.43 26.56
CA LYS A 51 -15.74 9.70 27.83
C LYS A 51 -15.21 11.13 27.96
N SER A 52 -15.09 11.86 26.86
CA SER A 52 -14.53 13.22 26.84
C SER A 52 -15.00 14.00 25.61
N GLY A 53 -14.90 15.33 25.67
CA GLY A 53 -15.18 16.20 24.52
C GLY A 53 -14.30 15.90 23.30
N PHE A 54 -13.07 15.41 23.52
CA PHE A 54 -12.18 15.00 22.43
C PHE A 54 -12.66 13.70 21.75
N HIS A 55 -13.17 12.72 22.51
CA HIS A 55 -13.84 11.55 21.95
C HIS A 55 -15.08 11.93 21.16
N ALA A 56 -15.88 12.88 21.66
CA ALA A 56 -17.05 13.40 20.94
C ALA A 56 -16.61 13.99 19.59
N LEU A 57 -15.55 14.82 19.61
CA LEU A 57 -14.99 15.45 18.42
C LEU A 57 -14.50 14.40 17.41
N GLN A 58 -13.81 13.35 17.84
CA GLN A 58 -13.38 12.25 16.98
C GLN A 58 -14.57 11.51 16.34
N LEU A 59 -15.63 11.26 17.11
CA LEU A 59 -16.83 10.57 16.63
C LEU A 59 -17.58 11.40 15.57
N VAL A 60 -17.64 12.73 15.77
CA VAL A 60 -18.29 13.65 14.81
C VAL A 60 -17.35 14.12 13.71
N ALA A 61 -16.04 13.88 13.78
CA ALA A 61 -15.08 14.33 12.77
C ALA A 61 -15.37 13.70 11.40
N GLY A 62 -15.72 12.42 11.33
CA GLY A 62 -16.09 11.76 10.09
C GLY A 62 -17.31 12.41 9.41
N PRO A 63 -18.48 12.47 10.09
CA PRO A 63 -19.64 13.23 9.61
C PRO A 63 -19.36 14.71 9.34
N GLY A 64 -18.56 15.37 10.18
CA GLY A 64 -18.20 16.78 10.04
C GLY A 64 -17.35 17.05 8.79
N VAL A 65 -16.39 16.17 8.48
CA VAL A 65 -15.62 16.21 7.23
C VAL A 65 -16.55 15.99 6.03
N MET A 66 -17.49 15.05 6.13
CA MET A 66 -18.50 14.83 5.08
C MET A 66 -19.37 16.08 4.85
N VAL A 67 -19.89 16.70 5.92
CA VAL A 67 -20.66 17.95 5.85
C VAL A 67 -19.81 19.08 5.27
N ALA A 68 -18.54 19.21 5.66
CA ALA A 68 -17.63 20.20 5.10
C ALA A 68 -17.37 19.95 3.61
N CYS A 69 -17.18 18.69 3.18
CA CYS A 69 -17.07 18.33 1.77
C CYS A 69 -18.35 18.64 0.99
N MET A 70 -19.53 18.39 1.57
CA MET A 70 -20.82 18.75 0.98
C MET A 70 -21.01 20.27 0.92
N ALA A 71 -20.61 21.01 1.96
CA ALA A 71 -20.64 22.47 1.98
C ALA A 71 -19.69 23.06 0.92
N LEU A 72 -18.50 22.48 0.75
CA LEU A 72 -17.59 22.85 -0.35
C LEU A 72 -18.20 22.55 -1.73
N GLN A 73 -18.94 21.45 -1.89
CA GLN A 73 -19.69 21.17 -3.12
C GLN A 73 -20.80 22.19 -3.38
N LEU A 74 -21.51 22.62 -2.33
CA LEU A 74 -22.54 23.65 -2.43
C LEU A 74 -21.93 25.03 -2.72
N LEU A 75 -20.82 25.37 -2.07
CA LEU A 75 -20.04 26.59 -2.33
C LEU A 75 -19.41 26.58 -3.73
N LYS A 76 -19.09 25.42 -4.32
CA LYS A 76 -18.69 25.30 -5.73
C LYS A 76 -19.75 25.87 -6.68
N LYS A 77 -21.04 25.70 -6.37
CA LYS A 77 -22.12 26.32 -7.18
C LYS A 77 -22.13 27.85 -7.08
N GLN A 78 -21.58 28.42 -6.00
CA GLN A 78 -21.54 29.86 -5.76
C GLN A 78 -20.21 30.52 -6.15
N LEU A 79 -19.10 29.78 -6.14
CA LEU A 79 -17.78 30.24 -6.58
C LEU A 79 -17.66 30.16 -8.10
N SER A 80 -18.26 31.14 -8.79
CA SER A 80 -18.30 31.34 -10.24
C SER A 80 -16.97 31.78 -10.88
N GLY A 81 -15.83 31.41 -10.29
CA GLY A 81 -14.53 31.57 -10.94
C GLY A 81 -14.25 30.41 -11.88
N THR A 82 -14.15 30.67 -13.19
CA THR A 82 -13.86 29.65 -14.23
C THR A 82 -12.63 28.79 -13.89
N HIS A 83 -11.63 29.36 -13.23
CA HIS A 83 -10.42 28.64 -12.81
C HIS A 83 -10.60 27.77 -11.55
N VAL A 84 -11.33 28.28 -10.54
CA VAL A 84 -11.58 27.55 -9.28
C VAL A 84 -12.48 26.33 -9.53
N SER A 85 -13.49 26.49 -10.39
CA SER A 85 -14.37 25.37 -10.77
C SER A 85 -13.60 24.25 -11.50
N LYS A 86 -12.69 24.59 -12.41
CA LYS A 86 -11.85 23.62 -13.13
C LYS A 86 -10.89 22.87 -12.19
N LEU A 87 -10.22 23.58 -11.27
CA LEU A 87 -9.34 22.95 -10.28
C LEU A 87 -10.13 22.00 -9.38
N TYR A 88 -11.28 22.44 -8.87
CA TYR A 88 -12.14 21.62 -8.04
C TYR A 88 -12.60 20.36 -8.78
N GLU A 89 -13.02 20.48 -10.04
CA GLU A 89 -13.40 19.32 -10.85
C GLU A 89 -12.25 18.35 -11.07
N ALA A 90 -11.04 18.87 -11.30
CA ALA A 90 -9.85 18.04 -11.43
C ALA A 90 -9.54 17.28 -10.14
N VAL A 91 -9.59 17.97 -8.99
CA VAL A 91 -9.40 17.37 -7.66
C VAL A 91 -10.48 16.34 -7.36
N TRP A 92 -11.74 16.63 -7.67
CA TRP A 92 -12.85 15.70 -7.46
C TRP A 92 -12.70 14.44 -8.32
N LYS A 93 -12.42 14.59 -9.62
CA LYS A 93 -12.16 13.46 -10.54
C LYS A 93 -10.92 12.66 -10.13
N PHE A 94 -9.95 13.31 -9.51
CA PHE A 94 -8.78 12.64 -8.96
C PHE A 94 -9.17 11.79 -7.74
N ILE A 95 -9.79 12.39 -6.72
CA ILE A 95 -10.15 11.72 -5.47
C ILE A 95 -11.21 10.63 -5.68
N SER A 96 -12.05 10.72 -6.72
CA SER A 96 -13.03 9.67 -7.03
C SER A 96 -12.39 8.35 -7.48
N LYS A 97 -11.15 8.36 -7.97
CA LYS A 97 -10.39 7.15 -8.33
C LYS A 97 -9.84 6.46 -7.08
N ALA A 98 -10.15 5.18 -6.91
CA ALA A 98 -9.66 4.38 -5.79
C ALA A 98 -8.12 4.35 -5.73
N GLU A 99 -7.46 4.24 -6.87
CA GLU A 99 -5.99 4.24 -6.95
C GLU A 99 -5.39 5.57 -6.52
N ALA A 100 -6.01 6.70 -6.87
CA ALA A 100 -5.56 8.02 -6.44
C ALA A 100 -5.65 8.17 -4.92
N ARG A 101 -6.75 7.69 -4.30
CA ARG A 101 -6.90 7.69 -2.83
C ARG A 101 -5.82 6.85 -2.14
N ASP A 102 -5.49 5.66 -2.67
CA ASP A 102 -4.37 4.85 -2.15
C ASP A 102 -3.05 5.63 -2.20
N LYS A 103 -2.75 6.33 -3.31
CA LYS A 103 -1.51 7.12 -3.42
C LYS A 103 -1.50 8.32 -2.49
N THR A 104 -2.61 9.04 -2.34
CA THR A 104 -2.73 10.15 -1.38
C THR A 104 -2.52 9.64 0.05
N GLY A 105 -3.17 8.53 0.43
CA GLY A 105 -2.95 7.90 1.72
C GLY A 105 -1.48 7.49 1.93
N ARG A 106 -0.79 7.04 0.87
CA ARG A 106 0.64 6.73 0.90
C ARG A 106 1.51 7.98 1.11
N ILE A 107 1.18 9.11 0.48
CA ILE A 107 1.89 10.38 0.69
C ILE A 107 1.78 10.80 2.16
N VAL A 108 0.57 10.78 2.73
CA VAL A 108 0.34 11.13 4.14
C VAL A 108 1.08 10.16 5.07
N GLN A 109 0.99 8.85 4.80
CA GLN A 109 1.71 7.83 5.58
C GLN A 109 3.22 8.12 5.64
N TYR A 110 3.85 8.43 4.50
CA TYR A 110 5.27 8.76 4.47
C TYR A 110 5.58 10.15 5.05
N GLY A 111 4.65 11.10 4.98
CA GLY A 111 4.73 12.36 5.71
C GLY A 111 4.78 12.13 7.23
N CYS A 112 3.91 11.27 7.76
CA CYS A 112 3.96 10.86 9.17
C CYS A 112 5.28 10.16 9.53
N ARG A 113 5.84 9.34 8.63
CA ARG A 113 7.18 8.76 8.83
C ARG A 113 8.25 9.85 8.89
N SER A 114 8.15 10.84 8.01
CA SER A 114 9.09 11.94 7.95
C SER A 114 9.11 12.73 9.26
N LEU A 115 7.91 13.10 9.73
CA LEU A 115 7.69 13.79 11.00
C LEU A 115 8.21 12.99 12.20
N GLN A 116 7.99 11.68 12.24
CA GLN A 116 8.57 10.83 13.29
C GLN A 116 10.11 10.85 13.28
N GLY A 117 10.72 10.84 12.10
CA GLY A 117 12.17 10.98 11.97
C GLY A 117 12.66 12.34 12.47
N PHE A 118 11.99 13.44 12.12
CA PHE A 118 12.33 14.77 12.65
C PHE A 118 12.18 14.83 14.17
N LEU A 119 11.07 14.32 14.73
CA LEU A 119 10.86 14.26 16.17
C LEU A 119 11.92 13.40 16.89
N ALA A 120 12.47 12.38 16.22
CA ALA A 120 13.56 11.58 16.79
C ALA A 120 14.89 12.35 16.91
N HIS A 121 15.08 13.41 16.13
CA HIS A 121 16.26 14.29 16.22
C HIS A 121 16.03 15.54 17.09
N MET A 122 14.79 15.79 17.52
CA MET A 122 14.48 16.88 18.47
C MET A 122 14.81 16.48 19.90
N ALA A 123 15.04 17.48 20.75
CA ALA A 123 15.22 17.28 22.19
C ALA A 123 14.02 16.51 22.79
N PRO A 124 14.24 15.58 23.74
CA PRO A 124 13.16 14.85 24.42
C PRO A 124 12.15 15.75 25.15
N GLU A 125 12.58 16.94 25.54
CA GLU A 125 11.79 17.95 26.26
C GLU A 125 10.98 18.84 25.31
N SER A 126 11.15 18.67 23.99
CA SER A 126 10.42 19.47 23.00
C SER A 126 8.90 19.28 23.18
N PRO A 127 8.10 20.37 23.21
CA PRO A 127 6.64 20.28 23.34
C PRO A 127 6.00 19.49 22.19
N LEU A 128 6.70 19.30 21.07
CA LEU A 128 6.21 18.53 19.93
C LEU A 128 6.29 17.01 20.15
N GLN A 129 7.04 16.52 21.15
CA GLN A 129 7.16 15.07 21.42
C GLN A 129 5.82 14.44 21.82
N ILE A 130 4.88 15.23 22.36
CA ILE A 130 3.53 14.77 22.72
C ILE A 130 2.76 14.22 21.51
N TRP A 131 3.08 14.67 20.30
CA TRP A 131 2.42 14.24 19.06
C TRP A 131 3.00 12.95 18.47
N LYS A 132 4.16 12.49 18.95
CA LYS A 132 4.85 11.32 18.41
C LYS A 132 3.98 10.05 18.38
N PRO A 133 3.21 9.70 19.43
CA PRO A 133 2.34 8.53 19.41
C PRO A 133 1.21 8.65 18.38
N ALA A 134 0.56 9.82 18.30
CA ALA A 134 -0.53 10.08 17.37
C ALA A 134 -0.07 9.99 15.90
N ILE A 135 1.11 10.55 15.58
CA ILE A 135 1.70 10.48 14.24
C ILE A 135 2.04 9.03 13.88
N ALA A 136 2.59 8.26 14.82
CA ALA A 136 2.88 6.84 14.62
C ALA A 136 1.60 6.03 14.37
N GLU A 137 0.54 6.32 15.11
CA GLU A 137 -0.77 5.69 14.94
C GLU A 137 -1.33 5.96 13.53
N VAL A 138 -1.40 7.24 13.10
CA VAL A 138 -1.86 7.61 11.75
C VAL A 138 -1.04 6.91 10.67
N GLN A 139 0.30 6.86 10.80
CA GLN A 139 1.15 6.13 9.86
C GLN A 139 0.76 4.65 9.80
N THR A 140 0.62 3.98 10.95
CA THR A 140 0.33 2.55 11.00
C THR A 140 -1.06 2.24 10.45
N THR A 141 -2.08 3.01 10.83
CA THR A 141 -3.46 2.88 10.35
C THR A 141 -3.54 3.03 8.84
N LEU A 142 -2.90 4.06 8.26
CA LEU A 142 -2.83 4.22 6.80
C LEU A 142 -2.08 3.06 6.13
N ALA A 143 -0.99 2.57 6.74
CA ALA A 143 -0.27 1.42 6.21
C ALA A 143 -1.14 0.15 6.18
N TRP A 144 -2.01 -0.03 7.18
CA TRP A 144 -2.96 -1.15 7.25
C TRP A 144 -4.09 -1.02 6.24
N ALA A 145 -4.76 0.13 6.18
CA ALA A 145 -5.82 0.40 5.22
C ALA A 145 -5.36 0.11 3.77
N ARG A 146 -4.12 0.51 3.45
CA ARG A 146 -3.51 0.26 2.14
C ARG A 146 -3.26 -1.22 1.86
N ARG A 147 -2.84 -2.01 2.86
CA ARG A 147 -2.69 -3.46 2.69
C ARG A 147 -4.03 -4.10 2.35
N THR A 148 -5.11 -3.70 3.02
CA THR A 148 -6.46 -4.16 2.71
C THR A 148 -6.87 -3.76 1.28
N HIS A 149 -6.53 -2.57 0.80
CA HIS A 149 -6.81 -2.14 -0.57
C HIS A 149 -5.97 -2.88 -1.65
N ARG A 150 -4.99 -3.71 -1.27
CA ARG A 150 -4.19 -4.49 -2.23
C ARG A 150 -4.82 -5.83 -2.60
N TRP A 151 -5.85 -6.29 -1.90
CA TRP A 151 -6.52 -7.54 -2.23
C TRP A 151 -7.06 -7.53 -3.67
N GLY A 152 -6.78 -8.59 -4.43
CA GLY A 152 -7.14 -8.71 -5.84
C GLY A 152 -6.24 -7.95 -6.81
N LYS A 153 -5.24 -7.17 -6.33
CA LYS A 153 -4.30 -6.47 -7.24
C LYS A 153 -3.37 -7.41 -7.99
N GLU A 154 -3.28 -8.68 -7.60
CA GLU A 154 -2.54 -9.71 -8.33
C GLU A 154 -3.25 -10.13 -9.62
N MET A 155 -4.58 -10.00 -9.70
CA MET A 155 -5.38 -10.52 -10.81
C MET A 155 -5.00 -9.94 -12.19
N PRO A 156 -4.76 -8.63 -12.35
CA PRO A 156 -4.33 -8.06 -13.63
C PRO A 156 -2.93 -8.51 -14.08
N HIS A 157 -2.11 -9.08 -13.18
CA HIS A 157 -0.77 -9.55 -13.51
C HIS A 157 -0.76 -10.99 -14.05
N ILE A 158 -1.78 -11.79 -13.75
CA ILE A 158 -1.89 -13.17 -14.23
C ILE A 158 -1.98 -13.25 -15.77
N PRO A 159 -2.89 -12.53 -16.46
CA PRO A 159 -2.93 -12.58 -17.93
C PRO A 159 -1.70 -11.95 -18.57
N LYS A 160 -1.09 -10.93 -17.94
CA LYS A 160 0.17 -10.34 -18.40
C LYS A 160 1.32 -11.34 -18.35
N LEU A 161 1.40 -12.13 -17.28
CA LEU A 161 2.36 -13.21 -17.15
C LEU A 161 2.19 -14.25 -18.28
N GLY A 162 0.96 -14.70 -18.53
CA GLY A 162 0.68 -15.65 -19.61
C GLY A 162 1.11 -15.12 -20.97
N LYS A 163 0.85 -13.85 -21.26
CA LYS A 163 1.29 -13.18 -22.49
C LYS A 163 2.82 -13.04 -22.57
N ALA A 164 3.48 -12.65 -21.49
CA ALA A 164 4.94 -12.52 -21.47
C ALA A 164 5.62 -13.88 -21.72
N ILE A 165 5.11 -14.96 -21.13
CA ILE A 165 5.61 -16.32 -21.36
C ILE A 165 5.39 -16.74 -22.81
N SER A 166 4.19 -16.53 -23.39
CA SER A 166 3.92 -16.92 -24.77
C SER A 166 4.75 -16.14 -25.81
N GLN A 167 5.17 -14.93 -25.46
CA GLN A 167 6.04 -14.09 -26.30
C GLN A 167 7.55 -14.33 -26.06
N GLY A 168 7.92 -15.21 -25.12
CA GLY A 168 9.31 -15.42 -24.72
C GLY A 168 9.96 -14.21 -24.02
N ASP A 169 9.16 -13.29 -23.48
CA ASP A 169 9.66 -12.13 -22.73
C ASP A 169 9.93 -12.50 -21.27
N PHE A 170 11.04 -13.21 -21.04
CA PHE A 170 11.42 -13.71 -19.71
C PHE A 170 11.60 -12.61 -18.66
N LEU A 171 12.00 -11.39 -19.07
CA LEU A 171 12.17 -10.27 -18.14
C LEU A 171 10.82 -9.78 -17.60
N GLU A 172 9.83 -9.61 -18.48
CA GLU A 172 8.48 -9.22 -18.08
C GLU A 172 7.77 -10.34 -17.30
N ALA A 173 7.97 -11.60 -17.71
CA ALA A 173 7.47 -12.75 -16.98
C ALA A 173 8.03 -12.82 -15.55
N ALA A 174 9.36 -12.68 -15.40
CA ALA A 174 10.00 -12.66 -14.08
C ALA A 174 9.48 -11.52 -13.19
N GLN A 175 9.30 -10.33 -13.76
CA GLN A 175 8.74 -9.19 -13.03
C GLN A 175 7.31 -9.47 -12.55
N CYS A 176 6.46 -10.03 -13.41
CA CYS A 176 5.09 -10.39 -13.07
C CYS A 176 5.03 -11.46 -11.98
N VAL A 177 5.84 -12.52 -12.07
CA VAL A 177 5.93 -13.58 -11.05
C VAL A 177 6.30 -13.00 -9.70
N VAL A 178 7.38 -12.20 -9.65
CA VAL A 178 7.85 -11.59 -8.41
C VAL A 178 6.77 -10.69 -7.79
N LEU A 179 6.04 -9.93 -8.61
CA LEU A 179 4.98 -9.04 -8.11
C LEU A 179 3.76 -9.81 -7.59
N ILE A 180 3.32 -10.85 -8.30
CA ILE A 180 2.24 -11.74 -7.85
C ILE A 180 2.63 -12.40 -6.53
N THR A 181 3.83 -12.99 -6.45
CA THR A 181 4.33 -13.62 -5.23
C THR A 181 4.40 -12.62 -4.08
N PHE A 182 4.87 -11.38 -4.31
CA PHE A 182 4.89 -10.35 -3.28
C PHE A 182 3.49 -10.02 -2.75
N LEU A 183 2.51 -9.84 -3.63
CA LEU A 183 1.13 -9.51 -3.24
C LEU A 183 0.52 -10.64 -2.42
N VAL A 184 0.68 -11.90 -2.85
CA VAL A 184 0.25 -13.07 -2.07
C VAL A 184 0.93 -13.13 -0.70
N GLN A 185 2.24 -12.87 -0.64
CA GLN A 185 2.97 -12.85 0.64
C GLN A 185 2.52 -11.69 1.56
N ASP A 186 2.11 -10.56 0.99
CA ASP A 186 1.55 -9.42 1.74
C ASP A 186 0.16 -9.74 2.30
N HIS A 187 -0.66 -10.49 1.55
CA HIS A 187 -1.94 -11.04 2.04
C HIS A 187 -1.73 -12.00 3.20
N ILE A 188 -0.77 -12.94 3.08
CA ILE A 188 -0.39 -13.85 4.17
C ILE A 188 0.07 -13.05 5.41
N TYR A 189 0.90 -12.02 5.22
CA TYR A 189 1.32 -11.15 6.32
C TYR A 189 0.13 -10.47 7.01
N TRP A 190 -0.84 -9.98 6.23
CA TRP A 190 -2.05 -9.37 6.76
C TRP A 190 -2.88 -10.40 7.54
N LEU A 191 -3.06 -11.62 7.02
CA LEU A 191 -3.78 -12.72 7.70
C LEU A 191 -3.11 -13.15 9.02
N LEU A 192 -1.78 -13.17 9.07
CA LEU A 192 -1.04 -13.40 10.33
C LEU A 192 -1.29 -12.28 11.35
N LYS A 193 -1.46 -11.04 10.87
CA LYS A 193 -1.60 -9.87 11.73
C LYS A 193 -2.99 -9.72 12.32
N VAL A 194 -4.03 -10.11 11.58
CA VAL A 194 -5.40 -10.21 12.11
C VAL A 194 -5.61 -11.47 12.97
N GLY A 195 -4.60 -12.35 13.07
CA GLY A 195 -4.64 -13.55 13.93
C GLY A 195 -5.35 -14.75 13.31
N LEU A 196 -5.74 -14.67 12.03
CA LEU A 196 -6.32 -15.80 11.28
C LEU A 196 -5.28 -16.90 11.03
N PHE A 197 -4.03 -16.52 10.76
CA PHE A 197 -2.92 -17.46 10.63
C PHE A 197 -1.97 -17.36 11.82
N LYS A 198 -1.38 -18.49 12.22
CA LYS A 198 -0.32 -18.58 13.22
C LYS A 198 0.81 -19.44 12.66
N PHE A 199 2.00 -18.88 12.55
CA PHE A 199 3.19 -19.64 12.18
C PHE A 199 3.92 -20.13 13.44
N GLN A 200 4.34 -21.38 13.42
CA GLN A 200 5.13 -21.96 14.52
C GLN A 200 6.58 -21.46 14.50
N ASN A 201 7.17 -21.32 13.31
CA ASN A 201 8.61 -21.06 13.14
C ASN A 201 8.97 -19.60 12.80
N TYR A 202 7.99 -18.75 12.51
CA TYR A 202 8.22 -17.38 12.05
C TYR A 202 7.31 -16.38 12.73
N THR A 203 7.87 -15.28 13.20
CA THR A 203 7.06 -14.13 13.62
C THR A 203 6.51 -13.38 12.41
N ALA A 204 5.35 -12.74 12.55
CA ALA A 204 4.78 -11.90 11.50
C ALA A 204 5.76 -10.79 11.04
N ILE A 205 6.59 -10.27 11.95
CA ILE A 205 7.59 -9.25 11.66
C ILE A 205 8.72 -9.82 10.78
N GLN A 206 9.23 -11.02 11.09
CA GLN A 206 10.25 -11.68 10.27
C GLN A 206 9.70 -11.98 8.87
N TRP A 207 8.47 -12.49 8.78
CA TRP A 207 7.80 -12.73 7.49
C TRP A 207 7.68 -11.44 6.67
N HIS A 208 7.23 -10.34 7.30
CA HIS A 208 7.14 -9.05 6.64
C HIS A 208 8.49 -8.58 6.09
N ARG A 209 9.56 -8.64 6.90
CA ARG A 209 10.90 -8.23 6.47
C ARG A 209 11.40 -9.10 5.31
N ARG A 210 11.15 -10.41 5.34
CA ARG A 210 11.49 -11.31 4.22
C ARG A 210 10.76 -10.90 2.94
N ASN A 211 9.46 -10.65 3.02
CA ASN A 211 8.68 -10.20 1.86
C ASN A 211 9.19 -8.85 1.32
N LEU A 212 9.61 -7.94 2.21
CA LEU A 212 10.20 -6.65 1.81
C LEU A 212 11.57 -6.78 1.11
N ARG A 213 12.39 -7.77 1.47
CA ARG A 213 13.62 -8.11 0.73
C ARG A 213 13.32 -8.76 -0.61
N PHE A 214 12.18 -9.42 -0.72
CA PHE A 214 11.77 -9.99 -2.00
C PHE A 214 11.30 -8.90 -2.97
N ILE A 215 10.51 -7.91 -2.52
CA ILE A 215 10.07 -6.81 -3.40
C ILE A 215 11.21 -5.88 -3.83
N THR A 216 12.33 -5.79 -3.10
CA THR A 216 13.50 -5.04 -3.61
C THR A 216 13.96 -5.58 -4.96
N PHE A 217 13.87 -6.90 -5.19
CA PHE A 217 14.19 -7.50 -6.48
C PHE A 217 13.20 -7.06 -7.57
N SER A 218 11.91 -6.93 -7.24
CA SER A 218 10.91 -6.39 -8.16
C SER A 218 11.24 -4.97 -8.62
N HIS A 219 11.78 -4.12 -7.75
CA HIS A 219 12.18 -2.76 -8.13
C HIS A 219 13.36 -2.75 -9.11
N VAL A 220 14.31 -3.68 -8.95
CA VAL A 220 15.42 -3.86 -9.91
C VAL A 220 14.90 -4.30 -11.27
N LEU A 221 14.01 -5.30 -11.31
CA LEU A 221 13.41 -5.78 -12.56
C LEU A 221 12.59 -4.68 -13.26
N ASN A 222 11.79 -3.93 -12.50
CA ASN A 222 11.03 -2.82 -13.05
C ASN A 222 11.90 -1.69 -13.59
N PHE A 223 13.03 -1.40 -12.95
CA PHE A 223 14.01 -0.45 -13.47
C PHE A 223 14.59 -0.93 -14.80
N ALA A 224 14.97 -2.20 -14.89
CA ALA A 224 15.46 -2.81 -16.12
C ALA A 224 14.42 -2.77 -17.25
N LEU A 225 13.14 -3.01 -16.94
CA LEU A 225 12.05 -2.87 -17.91
C LEU A 225 11.89 -1.44 -18.43
N CYS A 226 11.97 -0.43 -17.57
CA CYS A 226 11.94 0.97 -18.00
C CYS A 226 13.13 1.31 -18.90
N LEU A 227 14.34 0.87 -18.54
CA LEU A 227 15.53 1.08 -19.37
C LEU A 227 15.38 0.42 -20.74
N ARG A 228 14.89 -0.83 -20.78
CA ARG A 228 14.59 -1.54 -22.02
C ARG A 228 13.53 -0.81 -22.86
N SER A 229 12.50 -0.26 -22.23
CA SER A 229 11.45 0.51 -22.91
C SER A 229 12.03 1.77 -23.57
N ILE A 230 12.88 2.52 -22.85
CA ILE A 230 13.54 3.72 -23.39
C ILE A 230 14.40 3.35 -24.60
N ASN A 231 15.21 2.30 -24.50
CA ASN A 231 16.07 1.86 -25.60
C ASN A 231 15.23 1.44 -26.82
N ARG A 232 14.15 0.68 -26.62
CA ARG A 232 13.23 0.31 -27.70
C ARG A 232 12.60 1.53 -28.39
N ILE A 233 12.22 2.57 -27.66
CA ILE A 233 11.67 3.80 -28.24
C ILE A 233 12.73 4.51 -29.08
N ARG A 234 13.95 4.64 -28.57
CA ARG A 234 15.09 5.25 -29.28
C ARG A 234 15.45 4.47 -30.55
N ASP A 235 15.46 3.15 -30.49
CA ASP A 235 15.72 2.28 -31.64
C ASP A 235 14.65 2.47 -32.74
N LYS A 236 13.38 2.61 -32.34
CA LYS A 236 12.28 2.88 -33.29
C LYS A 236 12.39 4.27 -33.93
N GLN A 237 12.80 5.28 -33.16
CA GLN A 237 13.09 6.62 -33.69
C GLN A 237 14.25 6.60 -34.69
N ALA A 238 15.33 5.89 -34.37
CA ALA A 238 16.48 5.74 -35.26
C ALA A 238 16.11 5.02 -36.57
N LYS A 239 15.18 4.07 -36.53
CA LYS A 239 14.66 3.35 -37.71
C LYS A 239 13.57 4.10 -38.48
N GLN A 240 13.26 5.33 -38.10
CA GLN A 240 12.20 6.14 -38.70
C GLN A 240 10.83 5.42 -38.72
N ASP A 241 10.48 4.70 -37.65
CA ASP A 241 9.15 4.10 -37.51
C ASP A 241 8.08 5.21 -37.51
N PRO A 242 7.07 5.18 -38.41
CA PRO A 242 6.06 6.24 -38.51
C PRO A 242 5.24 6.43 -37.24
N ALA A 243 5.19 5.44 -36.34
CA ALA A 243 4.53 5.58 -35.04
C ALA A 243 5.32 6.44 -34.03
N TYR A 244 6.63 6.63 -34.25
CA TYR A 244 7.54 7.30 -33.31
C TYR A 244 8.40 8.40 -33.95
N SER A 245 8.31 8.58 -35.27
CA SER A 245 9.12 9.54 -36.03
C SER A 245 8.32 10.13 -37.20
N GLY A 246 8.87 11.18 -37.83
CA GLY A 246 8.33 11.78 -39.06
C GLY A 246 7.23 12.83 -38.85
N SER A 247 6.35 12.66 -37.86
CA SER A 247 5.36 13.69 -37.47
C SER A 247 5.70 14.33 -36.12
N GLU A 248 5.40 15.62 -35.97
CA GLU A 248 5.59 16.36 -34.71
C GLU A 248 4.88 15.68 -33.54
N GLN A 249 3.68 15.14 -33.79
CA GLN A 249 2.90 14.39 -32.80
C GLN A 249 3.59 13.09 -32.38
N ALA A 250 4.16 12.32 -33.32
CA ALA A 250 4.86 11.08 -33.03
C ALA A 250 6.15 11.33 -32.22
N ILE A 251 6.90 12.39 -32.55
CA ILE A 251 8.11 12.79 -31.81
C ILE A 251 7.73 13.21 -30.38
N LYS A 252 6.74 14.09 -30.23
CA LYS A 252 6.28 14.56 -28.91
C LYS A 252 5.76 13.42 -28.03
N LYS A 253 5.07 12.45 -28.64
CA LYS A 253 4.62 11.24 -27.93
C LYS A 253 5.80 10.41 -27.45
N ALA A 254 6.78 10.15 -28.32
CA ALA A 254 7.98 9.39 -27.98
C ALA A 254 8.79 10.06 -26.85
N GLU A 255 8.98 11.39 -26.92
CA GLU A 255 9.64 12.17 -25.87
C GLU A 255 8.90 12.09 -24.53
N THR A 256 7.57 12.19 -24.56
CA THR A 256 6.73 12.05 -23.36
C THR A 256 6.85 10.65 -22.76
N GLU A 257 6.80 9.59 -23.58
CA GLU A 257 6.98 8.21 -23.11
C GLU A 257 8.37 7.97 -22.50
N VAL A 258 9.43 8.55 -23.08
CA VAL A 258 10.80 8.48 -22.53
C VAL A 258 10.87 9.22 -21.18
N TYR A 259 10.33 10.43 -21.11
CA TYR A 259 10.29 11.22 -19.89
C TYR A 259 9.53 10.51 -18.76
N ASP A 260 8.38 9.90 -19.07
CA ASP A 260 7.62 9.13 -18.10
C ASP A 260 8.35 7.88 -17.61
N ASN A 261 9.08 7.18 -18.50
CA ASN A 261 9.92 6.06 -18.11
C ASN A 261 11.08 6.50 -17.21
N GLN A 262 11.71 7.65 -17.48
CA GLN A 262 12.76 8.22 -16.63
C GLN A 262 12.22 8.58 -15.24
N ARG A 263 11.03 9.19 -15.15
CA ARG A 263 10.35 9.46 -13.87
C ARG A 263 10.04 8.17 -13.12
N MET A 264 9.64 7.12 -13.82
CA MET A 264 9.42 5.80 -13.21
C MET A 264 10.71 5.16 -12.71
N MET A 265 11.83 5.29 -13.44
CA MET A 265 13.14 4.84 -12.98
C MET A 265 13.54 5.53 -11.68
N LEU A 266 13.43 6.86 -11.61
CA LEU A 266 13.67 7.61 -10.37
C LEU A 266 12.78 7.09 -9.23
N ARG A 267 11.48 6.90 -9.50
CA ARG A 267 10.54 6.32 -8.53
C ARG A 267 10.99 4.94 -8.05
N TYR A 268 11.44 4.05 -8.94
CA TYR A 268 11.94 2.72 -8.56
C TYR A 268 13.20 2.79 -7.70
N THR A 269 14.15 3.69 -8.02
CA THR A 269 15.35 3.93 -7.20
C THR A 269 14.98 4.41 -5.80
N LEU A 270 14.08 5.40 -5.68
CA LEU A 270 13.62 5.89 -4.38
C LEU A 270 12.93 4.78 -3.56
N THR A 271 12.06 3.99 -4.20
CA THR A 271 11.40 2.88 -3.51
C THR A 271 12.36 1.76 -3.14
N PHE A 272 13.39 1.50 -3.94
CA PHE A 272 14.43 0.52 -3.63
C PHE A 272 15.17 0.90 -2.34
N ILE A 273 15.60 2.16 -2.22
CA ILE A 273 16.26 2.67 -0.99
C ILE A 273 15.33 2.55 0.22
N GLN A 274 14.05 2.93 0.07
CA GLN A 274 13.06 2.75 1.13
C GLN A 274 12.91 1.29 1.55
N MET A 275 12.84 0.36 0.59
CA MET A 275 12.67 -1.04 0.90
C MET A 275 13.92 -1.63 1.57
N LEU A 276 15.13 -1.21 1.20
CA LEU A 276 16.36 -1.56 1.94
C LEU A 276 16.30 -1.10 3.40
N HIS A 277 15.76 0.10 3.64
CA HIS A 277 15.52 0.62 4.99
C HIS A 277 14.51 -0.22 5.77
N VAL A 278 13.29 -0.37 5.25
CA VAL A 278 12.19 -1.04 5.98
C VAL A 278 12.45 -2.53 6.18
N SER A 279 13.17 -3.17 5.25
CA SER A 279 13.61 -4.57 5.38
C SER A 279 14.80 -4.76 6.33
N GLN A 280 15.33 -3.68 6.90
CA GLN A 280 16.51 -3.63 7.76
C GLN A 280 17.77 -4.20 7.11
N VAL A 281 17.87 -4.14 5.78
CA VAL A 281 19.12 -4.47 5.07
C VAL A 281 20.13 -3.35 5.27
N LYS A 282 19.69 -2.09 5.21
CA LYS A 282 20.51 -0.90 5.48
C LYS A 282 19.71 0.10 6.30
N LYS A 283 20.20 0.51 7.46
CA LYS A 283 19.54 1.54 8.27
C LYS A 283 19.83 2.93 7.69
N PHE A 284 18.80 3.75 7.67
CA PHE A 284 18.78 5.15 7.22
C PHE A 284 17.89 5.90 8.21
N ASP A 285 17.95 7.22 8.30
CA ASP A 285 17.00 7.94 9.16
C ASP A 285 15.60 7.99 8.55
N ASP A 286 14.60 7.87 9.42
CA ASP A 286 13.19 7.79 9.01
C ASP A 286 12.71 9.05 8.28
N TRP A 287 13.33 10.20 8.54
CA TRP A 287 12.94 11.45 7.89
C TRP A 287 13.29 11.46 6.40
N TYR A 288 14.50 11.03 6.04
CA TYR A 288 14.91 10.86 4.64
C TYR A 288 14.02 9.85 3.91
N VAL A 289 13.78 8.70 4.56
CA VAL A 289 12.95 7.62 3.98
C VAL A 289 11.51 8.08 3.79
N GLY A 290 10.98 8.88 4.72
CA GLY A 290 9.69 9.55 4.62
C GLY A 290 9.62 10.50 3.43
N LEU A 291 10.58 11.40 3.27
CA LEU A 291 10.61 12.34 2.14
C LEU A 291 10.71 11.63 0.78
N MET A 292 11.62 10.65 0.65
CA MET A 292 11.69 9.82 -0.56
C MET A 292 10.36 9.09 -0.82
N GLY A 293 9.71 8.63 0.25
CA GLY A 293 8.39 8.00 0.23
C GLY A 293 7.33 8.92 -0.34
N MET A 294 7.28 10.18 0.12
CA MET A 294 6.36 11.19 -0.40
C MET A 294 6.61 11.46 -1.88
N VAL A 295 7.86 11.70 -2.29
CA VAL A 295 8.21 12.00 -3.70
C VAL A 295 7.85 10.83 -4.63
N SER A 296 8.25 9.61 -4.28
CA SER A 296 7.91 8.42 -5.06
C SER A 296 6.40 8.18 -5.17
N SER A 297 5.65 8.49 -4.10
CA SER A 297 4.19 8.37 -4.08
C SER A 297 3.50 9.48 -4.87
N TYR A 298 4.07 10.69 -4.89
CA TYR A 298 3.61 11.79 -5.73
C TYR A 298 3.80 11.47 -7.22
N ILE A 299 4.93 10.84 -7.61
CA ILE A 299 5.12 10.38 -9.00
C ILE A 299 4.01 9.39 -9.38
N ASP A 300 3.69 8.41 -8.53
CA ASP A 300 2.59 7.47 -8.77
C ASP A 300 1.22 8.18 -8.84
N ALA A 301 0.98 9.14 -7.94
CA ALA A 301 -0.25 9.91 -7.86
C ALA A 301 -0.45 10.78 -9.11
N SER A 302 0.60 11.42 -9.61
CA SER A 302 0.52 12.36 -10.74
C SER A 302 -0.07 11.74 -12.00
N LYS A 303 0.11 10.42 -12.19
CA LYS A 303 -0.49 9.65 -13.30
C LYS A 303 -2.01 9.52 -13.24
N GLN A 304 -2.61 9.81 -12.09
CA GLN A 304 -4.06 9.74 -11.91
C GLN A 304 -4.75 11.07 -12.23
N TRP A 305 -3.98 12.14 -12.50
CA TRP A 305 -4.52 13.48 -12.74
C TRP A 305 -5.30 13.54 -14.07
N PRO A 306 -6.47 14.19 -14.13
CA PRO A 306 -7.23 14.32 -15.37
C PRO A 306 -6.41 15.05 -16.45
N GLY A 307 -6.34 14.49 -17.66
CA GLY A 307 -5.58 15.06 -18.79
C GLY A 307 -4.11 14.67 -18.87
N THR A 308 -3.63 13.78 -17.99
CA THR A 308 -2.28 13.18 -18.06
C THR A 308 -2.28 11.74 -18.61
N ALA A 309 -3.45 11.23 -19.00
CA ALA A 309 -3.66 9.92 -19.60
C ALA A 309 -4.44 10.05 -20.91
#